data_AF-J9FHW3-F1
#
_entry.id   AF-J9FHW3-F1
#
_cell.length_a   1.000
_cell.length_b   1.000
_cell.length_c   1.000
_cell.angle_alpha   90.00
_cell.angle_beta   90.00
_cell.angle_gamma   90.00
#
_symmetry.space_group_name_H-M   'P 1'
#
loop_
_entity.id
_entity.type
_entity.pdbx_description
1 polymer ?
#
loop_
_entity_poly.entity_id
_entity_poly.type
_entity_poly.pdbx_seq_one_letter_code
_entity_poly.pdbx_strand_id
1 'polypeptide(L)' 'DMGKNLKGKECGKGICQRKDGKYAARYTAKDGSRKEKHFDTLPEARNWLADAQYEDKHNVHNPSSEMTVDNWFEF' A
#
# COMPACT_ATOMS: atom_id res chain seq x y z
N ASP A 1 6.32 17.25 5.86
CA ASP A 1 5.51 17.79 4.76
C ASP A 1 4.69 16.76 4.03
N MET A 2 3.47 17.15 3.64
CA MET A 2 2.63 16.37 2.74
C MET A 2 3.04 16.61 1.30
N GLY A 3 2.97 15.58 0.46
CA GLY A 3 3.26 15.76 -0.95
C GLY A 3 2.13 16.53 -1.64
N LYS A 4 2.51 17.32 -2.65
CA LYS A 4 1.60 18.15 -3.44
C LYS A 4 1.45 17.58 -4.85
N ASN A 5 0.36 17.95 -5.51
CA ASN A 5 0.13 17.70 -6.92
C ASN A 5 0.77 18.80 -7.78
N LEU A 6 0.74 18.65 -9.11
CA LEU A 6 1.30 19.63 -10.05
C LEU A 6 0.58 20.99 -10.00
N LYS A 7 -0.62 21.05 -9.42
CA LYS A 7 -1.41 22.26 -9.19
C LYS A 7 -1.24 22.84 -7.77
N GLY A 8 -0.29 22.33 -6.98
CA GLY A 8 -0.02 22.77 -5.61
C GLY A 8 -1.01 22.32 -4.54
N LYS A 9 -2.00 21.48 -4.88
CA LYS A 9 -2.94 20.90 -3.90
C LYS A 9 -2.32 19.72 -3.17
N GLU A 10 -2.67 19.54 -1.92
CA GLU A 10 -2.16 18.45 -1.09
C GLU A 10 -2.70 17.09 -1.54
N CYS A 11 -1.81 16.11 -1.69
CA CYS A 11 -2.14 14.72 -2.02
C CYS A 11 -2.32 13.87 -0.75
N GLY A 12 -1.58 14.21 0.30
CA GLY A 12 -1.48 13.46 1.55
C GLY A 12 -0.04 13.10 1.87
N LYS A 13 0.20 12.61 3.09
CA LYS A 13 1.53 12.10 3.49
C LYS A 13 1.87 10.87 2.66
N GLY A 14 3.11 10.79 2.17
CA GLY A 14 3.58 9.65 1.39
C GLY A 14 3.12 9.65 -0.07
N ILE A 15 2.34 10.64 -0.53
CA ILE A 15 1.85 10.70 -1.92
C ILE A 15 2.26 12.02 -2.57
N CYS A 16 2.81 11.99 -3.78
CA CYS A 16 3.04 13.18 -4.60
C CYS A 16 2.70 12.92 -6.08
N GLN A 17 2.40 13.98 -6.85
CA GLN A 17 2.22 13.84 -8.30
C GLN A 17 3.56 14.03 -9.02
N ARG A 18 3.86 13.13 -9.94
CA ARG A 18 5.06 13.14 -10.78
C ARG A 18 4.87 14.05 -11.99
N LYS A 19 5.97 14.38 -12.66
CA LYS A 19 5.95 15.18 -13.91
C LYS A 19 5.18 14.52 -15.06
N ASP A 20 5.05 13.20 -15.03
CA ASP A 20 4.29 12.40 -16.00
C ASP A 20 2.78 12.35 -15.70
N GLY A 21 2.33 13.06 -14.65
CA GLY A 21 0.92 13.12 -14.25
C GLY A 21 0.48 12.00 -13.30
N LYS A 22 1.27 10.92 -13.15
CA LYS A 22 0.96 9.81 -12.24
C LYS A 22 1.18 10.22 -10.78
N TYR A 23 0.50 9.54 -9.87
CA TYR A 23 0.67 9.68 -8.43
C TYR A 23 1.62 8.61 -7.91
N ALA A 24 2.69 9.03 -7.24
CA ALA A 24 3.62 8.14 -6.54
C ALA A 24 3.21 8.04 -5.07
N ALA A 25 2.90 6.83 -4.61
CA ALA A 25 2.69 6.52 -3.20
C ALA A 25 3.90 5.77 -2.64
N ARG A 26 4.35 6.16 -1.44
CA ARG A 26 5.55 5.64 -0.79
C ARG A 26 5.34 5.48 0.71
N TYR A 27 5.79 4.36 1.26
CA TYR A 27 5.94 4.19 2.71
C TYR A 27 7.16 3.34 3.06
N THR A 28 7.59 3.46 4.31
CA THR A 28 8.60 2.59 4.91
C THR A 28 7.86 1.61 5.81
N ALA A 29 7.98 0.32 5.52
CA ALA A 29 7.42 -0.76 6.32
C ALA A 29 8.19 -0.92 7.65
N LYS A 30 7.62 -1.66 8.60
CA LYS A 30 8.24 -1.89 9.92
C LYS A 30 9.61 -2.58 9.84
N ASP A 31 9.82 -3.40 8.82
CA ASP A 31 11.10 -4.07 8.54
C ASP A 31 12.18 -3.11 7.98
N GLY A 32 11.85 -1.82 7.82
CA GLY A 32 12.72 -0.81 7.24
C GLY A 32 12.73 -0.80 5.70
N SER A 33 12.02 -1.74 5.05
CA SER A 33 11.92 -1.79 3.60
C SER A 33 11.08 -0.63 3.07
N ARG A 34 11.53 -0.04 1.94
CA ARG A 34 10.79 1.02 1.26
C ARG A 34 9.90 0.41 0.19
N LYS A 35 8.62 0.75 0.22
CA LYS A 35 7.65 0.35 -0.81
C LYS A 35 7.20 1.59 -1.58
N GLU A 36 7.12 1.45 -2.89
CA GLU A 36 6.72 2.52 -3.80
C GLU A 36 5.89 1.96 -4.95
N LYS A 37 4.81 2.67 -5.32
CA LYS A 37 3.98 2.33 -6.48
C LYS A 37 3.42 3.59 -7.15
N HIS A 38 3.05 3.47 -8.41
CA HIS A 38 2.55 4.56 -9.25
C HIS A 38 1.15 4.27 -9.76
N PHE A 39 0.32 5.30 -9.78
CA PHE A 39 -1.11 5.22 -10.10
C PHE A 39 -1.53 6.36 -11.00
N ASP A 40 -2.60 6.17 -11.75
CA ASP A 40 -3.11 7.22 -12.62
C ASP A 40 -3.97 8.20 -11.82
N THR A 41 -4.58 7.75 -10.72
CA THR A 41 -5.45 8.60 -9.88
C THR A 41 -4.98 8.70 -8.42
N LEU A 42 -5.32 9.83 -7.79
CA LEU A 42 -5.03 10.06 -6.37
C LEU A 42 -5.79 9.09 -5.43
N PRO A 43 -7.07 8.75 -5.68
CA PRO A 43 -7.77 7.75 -4.87
C PRO A 43 -7.09 6.38 -4.90
N GLU A 44 -6.62 5.89 -6.05
CA GLU A 44 -5.89 4.63 -6.15
C GLU A 44 -4.61 4.65 -5.30
N ALA A 45 -3.84 5.73 -5.39
CA ALA A 45 -2.63 5.91 -4.59
C ALA A 45 -2.92 5.91 -3.08
N ARG A 46 -4.05 6.51 -2.66
CA ARG A 46 -4.48 6.53 -1.25
C ARG A 46 -4.91 5.16 -0.77
N ASN A 47 -5.73 4.46 -1.56
CA ASN A 47 -6.22 3.13 -1.21
C ASN A 47 -5.05 2.16 -1.04
N TRP A 48 -4.14 2.11 -2.03
CA TRP A 48 -2.96 1.26 -1.92
C TRP A 48 -2.10 1.58 -0.70
N LEU A 49 -1.90 2.86 -0.39
CA LEU A 49 -1.09 3.27 0.75
C LEU A 49 -1.76 2.91 2.09
N ALA A 50 -3.10 2.95 2.15
CA ALA A 50 -3.87 2.51 3.31
C ALA A 50 -3.81 0.98 3.46
N ASP A 51 -4.03 0.24 2.38
CA ASP A 51 -3.97 -1.22 2.35
C ASP A 51 -2.58 -1.72 2.75
N ALA A 52 -1.51 -1.17 2.16
CA ALA A 52 -0.14 -1.59 2.45
C ALA A 52 0.29 -1.28 3.90
N GLN A 53 -0.17 -0.17 4.47
CA GLN A 53 0.05 0.13 5.89
C GLN A 53 -0.80 -0.76 6.80
N TYR A 54 -2.02 -1.12 6.38
CA TYR A 54 -2.86 -2.04 7.13
C TYR A 54 -2.22 -3.43 7.16
N GLU A 55 -1.81 -3.95 6.01
CA GLU A 55 -1.07 -5.22 5.90
C GLU A 55 0.22 -5.19 6.74
N ASP A 56 1.06 -4.17 6.63
CA ASP A 56 2.29 -4.07 7.46
C ASP A 56 1.96 -3.95 8.97
N LYS A 57 0.84 -3.31 9.32
CA LYS A 57 0.41 -3.19 10.71
C LYS A 57 -0.11 -4.50 11.27
N HIS A 58 -0.92 -5.23 10.51
CA HIS A 58 -1.76 -6.34 10.97
C HIS A 58 -1.25 -7.72 10.56
N ASN A 59 -0.41 -7.83 9.53
CA ASN A 59 0.07 -9.10 9.00
C ASN A 59 1.34 -9.60 9.71
N VAL A 60 1.30 -9.66 11.05
CA VAL A 60 2.37 -10.25 11.88
C VAL A 60 2.36 -11.80 11.81
N HIS A 61 1.40 -12.41 11.09
CA HIS A 61 1.35 -13.85 10.94
C HIS A 61 0.67 -14.25 9.61
N ASN A 62 1.45 -14.44 8.56
CA ASN A 62 1.11 -15.45 7.57
C ASN A 62 1.77 -16.75 8.07
N PRO A 63 1.10 -17.60 8.88
CA PRO A 63 1.54 -18.98 8.92
C PRO A 63 1.45 -19.43 7.47
N SER A 64 2.55 -19.94 6.93
CA SER A 64 2.57 -20.52 5.60
C SER A 64 1.30 -21.34 5.41
N SER A 65 0.60 -21.06 4.32
CA SER A 65 -0.56 -21.78 3.84
C SER A 65 -0.16 -23.25 3.66
N GLU A 66 -0.22 -24.00 4.76
CA GLU A 66 -0.03 -25.44 4.86
C GLU A 66 -1.28 -26.05 5.53
N MET A 67 -2.42 -25.36 5.44
CA MET A 67 -3.74 -25.96 5.61
C MET A 67 -4.31 -26.21 4.22
N THR A 68 -4.03 -27.38 3.67
CA THR A 68 -4.85 -27.90 2.58
C THR A 68 -6.27 -28.10 3.10
N VAL A 69 -7.26 -27.66 2.33
CA VAL A 69 -8.70 -27.72 2.66
C VAL A 69 -9.23 -29.16 2.45
N ASP A 70 -8.38 -30.17 2.62
CA ASP A 70 -8.68 -31.56 2.24
C ASP A 70 -9.18 -32.41 3.42
N ASN A 71 -9.18 -31.87 4.65
CA ASN A 71 -9.54 -32.63 5.86
C ASN A 71 -10.96 -32.35 6.41
N TRP A 72 -11.83 -31.66 5.69
CA TRP A 72 -13.17 -31.31 6.20
C TRP A 72 -14.31 -32.25 5.76
N PHE A 73 -14.02 -33.33 5.01
CA PHE A 73 -15.08 -34.23 4.54
C PHE A 73 -14.81 -35.73 4.80
N GLU A 74 -14.47 -36.06 6.05
CA GLU A 74 -14.57 -37.43 6.57
C GLU A 74 -15.17 -37.41 7.97
N PHE A 75 -16.50 -37.26 8.10
CA PHE A 75 -17.29 -37.77 9.24
C PHE A 75 -18.77 -37.86 8.89
#